data_AF-A0A947BM68-F1
#
_entry.id   AF-A0A947BM68-F1
#
_cell.length_a   1.000
_cell.length_b   1.000
_cell.length_c   1.000
_cell.angle_alpha   90.00
_cell.angle_beta   90.00
_cell.angle_gamma   90.00
#
_symmetry.space_group_name_H-M   'P 1'
#
loop_
_entity.id
_entity.type
_entity.pdbx_description
1 polymer ?
#
loop_
_entity_poly.entity_id
_entity_poly.type
_entity_poly.pdbx_seq_one_letter_code
_entity_poly.pdbx_strand_id
1 'polypeptide(L)'
;MNLIDWRLLIAGILALALSGCGEVDESDGDIRNTVALPTDDTIPLDLYCDDIGIFGEDCILDDPANPYATSPLSVELKFELDADAPSATARFYLWGTALAKGIGATGENQFYVALNLHRMWASSTSELTRLQALKAYRSYLDNFFNSTTFFEIPVDSGNFVPQSLNIFTGEMLFDPVDITNTFTSTRLFNPDMAINRFEAEIEVGIWGYFYDQNTEEFFPF
;
A
#
# COMPACT_ATOMS: atom_id res chain seq x y z
N MET A 1 -13.57 34.23 -49.77
CA MET A 1 -12.58 33.33 -49.15
C MET A 1 -11.56 34.21 -48.45
N ASN A 2 -11.74 34.41 -47.15
CA ASN A 2 -10.92 35.36 -46.37
C ASN A 2 -9.63 34.67 -45.97
N LEU A 3 -8.51 35.23 -46.44
CA LEU A 3 -7.16 34.88 -46.00
C LEU A 3 -7.01 35.34 -44.54
N ILE A 4 -7.31 34.45 -43.61
CA ILE A 4 -6.88 34.59 -42.21
C ILE A 4 -5.35 34.46 -42.25
N ASP A 5 -4.70 35.56 -41.88
CA ASP A 5 -3.27 35.77 -41.98
C ASP A 5 -2.53 34.76 -41.10
N TRP A 6 -1.93 33.74 -41.73
CA TRP A 6 -1.27 32.61 -41.06
C TRP A 6 -0.15 33.04 -40.09
N ARG A 7 0.36 34.26 -40.28
CA ARG A 7 1.36 34.90 -39.39
C ARG A 7 0.80 35.19 -38.00
N LEU A 8 -0.50 35.44 -37.87
CA LEU A 8 -1.14 35.70 -36.57
C LEU A 8 -1.38 34.41 -35.76
N LEU A 9 -1.60 33.27 -36.44
CA LEU A 9 -1.79 31.98 -35.79
C LEU A 9 -0.48 31.43 -35.20
N ILE A 10 0.66 31.59 -35.89
CA ILE A 10 1.95 31.16 -35.36
C ILE A 10 2.39 32.02 -34.18
N ALA A 11 2.13 33.33 -34.22
CA ALA A 11 2.44 34.23 -33.12
C ALA A 11 1.65 33.88 -31.84
N GLY A 12 0.40 33.43 -31.99
CA GLY A 12 -0.44 32.98 -30.87
C GLY A 12 0.04 31.68 -30.23
N ILE A 13 0.51 30.72 -31.03
CA ILE A 13 1.00 29.42 -30.53
C ILE A 13 2.38 29.56 -29.85
N LEU A 14 3.25 30.45 -30.35
CA LEU A 14 4.54 30.72 -29.70
C LEU A 14 4.39 31.45 -28.35
N ALA A 15 3.36 32.29 -28.19
CA ALA A 15 3.10 33.02 -26.95
C ALA A 15 2.58 32.09 -25.83
N LEU A 16 1.82 31.05 -26.18
CA LEU A 16 1.31 30.05 -25.22
C LEU A 16 2.37 29.03 -24.79
N ALA A 17 3.42 28.81 -25.59
CA ALA A 17 4.52 27.91 -25.25
C ALA A 17 5.50 28.50 -24.21
N LEU A 18 5.46 29.81 -23.97
CA LEU A 18 6.35 30.51 -23.03
C LEU A 18 5.72 30.80 -21.67
N SER A 19 4.43 30.55 -21.49
CA SER A 19 3.72 30.78 -20.21
C SER A 19 3.48 29.50 -19.39
N GLY A 20 4.06 28.37 -19.79
CA GLY A 20 3.85 27.06 -19.15
C GLY A 20 4.94 26.58 -18.20
N CYS A 21 6.03 27.34 -18.04
CA CYS A 21 7.10 27.03 -17.09
C CYS A 21 7.36 28.26 -16.21
N GLY A 22 6.48 28.52 -15.25
CA GLY A 22 6.88 29.27 -14.07
C GLY A 22 7.86 28.41 -13.28
N GLU A 23 8.97 28.99 -12.83
CA GLU A 23 9.77 28.36 -11.78
C GLU A 23 8.86 28.14 -10.58
N VAL A 24 8.87 26.93 -10.03
CA VAL A 24 8.20 26.60 -8.77
C VAL A 24 8.87 27.47 -7.70
N ASP A 25 8.19 28.53 -7.28
CA ASP A 25 8.63 29.39 -6.19
C ASP A 25 8.57 28.59 -4.87
N GLU A 26 9.40 28.92 -3.89
CA GLU A 26 9.32 28.34 -2.54
C GLU A 26 7.97 28.64 -1.86
N SER A 27 7.19 29.58 -2.41
CA SER A 27 5.81 29.87 -2.01
C SER A 27 4.73 29.11 -2.80
N ASP A 28 5.10 28.27 -3.76
CA ASP A 28 4.14 27.52 -4.58
C ASP A 28 3.72 26.24 -3.81
N GLY A 29 2.62 26.38 -3.05
CA GLY A 29 2.08 25.35 -2.16
C GLY A 29 1.98 25.83 -0.71
N ASP A 30 0.95 25.38 0.02
CA ASP A 30 0.85 25.63 1.45
C ASP A 30 1.83 24.72 2.20
N ILE A 31 2.80 25.32 2.90
CA ILE A 31 3.65 24.58 3.85
C ILE A 31 2.76 24.11 5.02
N ARG A 32 2.32 22.85 4.96
CA ARG A 32 1.62 22.20 6.08
C ARG A 32 2.66 21.69 7.09
N ASN A 33 2.98 22.54 8.06
CA ASN A 33 3.91 22.19 9.15
C ASN A 33 3.38 21.09 10.09
N THR A 34 2.09 20.79 10.06
CA THR A 34 1.48 19.66 10.76
C THR A 34 0.31 19.10 9.95
N VAL A 35 0.31 17.77 9.75
CA VAL A 35 -0.84 17.03 9.24
C VAL A 35 -1.31 16.11 10.37
N ALA A 36 -2.59 16.17 10.72
CA ALA A 36 -3.15 15.28 11.72
C ALA A 36 -3.25 13.88 11.12
N LEU A 37 -2.49 12.94 11.69
CA LEU A 37 -2.54 11.54 11.29
C LEU A 37 -3.71 10.83 11.99
N PRO A 38 -4.38 9.88 11.32
CA PRO A 38 -5.35 9.00 11.97
C PRO A 38 -4.71 8.27 13.16
N THR A 39 -5.38 8.23 14.31
CA THR A 39 -4.85 7.58 15.54
C THR A 39 -5.72 6.41 16.02
N ASP A 40 -6.91 6.21 15.45
CA ASP A 40 -7.89 5.24 15.94
C ASP A 40 -8.21 4.19 14.86
N ASP A 41 -7.65 2.99 15.04
CA ASP A 41 -7.88 1.85 14.14
C ASP A 41 -9.22 1.14 14.37
N THR A 42 -10.01 1.56 15.36
CA THR A 42 -11.37 1.04 15.56
C THR A 42 -12.37 1.63 14.57
N ILE A 43 -12.01 2.73 13.91
CA ILE A 43 -12.80 3.35 12.85
C ILE A 43 -12.62 2.50 11.57
N PRO A 44 -13.69 1.89 11.03
CA PRO A 44 -13.62 1.14 9.79
C PRO A 44 -13.08 1.97 8.62
N LEU A 45 -12.40 1.30 7.69
CA LEU A 45 -12.08 1.93 6.40
C LEU A 45 -13.37 2.28 5.67
N ASP A 46 -13.52 3.56 5.31
CA ASP A 46 -14.46 4.01 4.28
C ASP A 46 -13.74 3.99 2.94
N LEU A 47 -14.19 3.17 2.00
CA LEU A 47 -13.53 3.04 0.71
C LEU A 47 -13.84 4.27 -0.13
N TYR A 48 -12.84 5.13 -0.36
CA TYR A 48 -12.97 6.24 -1.31
C TYR A 48 -13.23 5.74 -2.74
N CYS A 49 -12.62 4.61 -3.12
CA CYS A 49 -12.95 3.86 -4.33
C CYS A 49 -12.82 2.35 -4.08
N ASP A 50 -13.45 1.53 -4.93
CA ASP A 50 -13.52 0.06 -4.79
C ASP A 50 -12.13 -0.63 -4.72
N ASP A 51 -11.13 -0.01 -5.33
CA ASP A 51 -9.79 -0.56 -5.54
C ASP A 51 -8.72 0.26 -4.79
N ILE A 52 -9.12 1.09 -3.81
CA ILE A 52 -8.17 1.91 -3.05
C ILE A 52 -7.06 1.06 -2.39
N GLY A 53 -5.80 1.41 -2.63
CA GLY A 53 -4.64 0.68 -2.14
C GLY A 53 -4.32 -0.61 -2.90
N ILE A 54 -4.98 -0.87 -4.02
CA ILE A 54 -4.67 -1.99 -4.92
C ILE A 54 -3.79 -1.49 -6.06
N PHE A 55 -2.76 -2.26 -6.41
CA PHE A 55 -1.84 -1.91 -7.47
C PHE A 55 -2.54 -1.67 -8.82
N GLY A 56 -2.15 -0.58 -9.47
CA GLY A 56 -2.77 -0.11 -10.70
C GLY A 56 -3.92 0.88 -10.49
N GLU A 57 -4.33 1.12 -9.23
CA GLU A 57 -5.31 2.13 -8.86
C GLU A 57 -4.67 3.23 -8.02
N ASP A 58 -4.89 4.49 -8.44
CA ASP A 58 -4.26 5.67 -7.87
C ASP A 58 -5.24 6.54 -7.05
N CYS A 59 -6.51 6.15 -6.94
CA CYS A 59 -7.56 6.92 -6.25
C CYS A 59 -7.22 7.30 -4.81
N ILE A 60 -6.29 6.59 -4.16
CA ILE A 60 -5.79 6.95 -2.82
C ILE A 60 -5.16 8.34 -2.78
N LEU A 61 -4.65 8.84 -3.91
CA LEU A 61 -4.09 10.19 -4.04
C LEU A 61 -5.16 11.27 -4.07
N ASP A 62 -6.40 10.91 -4.41
CA ASP A 62 -7.56 11.81 -4.46
C ASP A 62 -8.44 11.71 -3.20
N ASP A 63 -8.13 10.76 -2.31
CA ASP A 63 -8.87 10.55 -1.07
C ASP A 63 -8.64 11.72 -0.09
N PRO A 64 -9.69 12.50 0.25
CA PRO A 64 -9.56 13.62 1.19
C PRO A 64 -9.20 13.17 2.62
N ALA A 65 -9.40 11.90 2.96
CA ALA A 65 -8.99 11.34 4.25
C ALA A 65 -7.51 10.94 4.29
N ASN A 66 -6.82 10.87 3.14
CA ASN A 66 -5.41 10.50 3.06
C ASN A 66 -4.50 11.69 3.44
N PRO A 67 -3.81 11.64 4.61
CA PRO A 67 -2.91 12.72 5.03
C PRO A 67 -1.63 12.84 4.19
N TYR A 68 -1.30 11.82 3.39
CA TYR A 68 -0.07 11.75 2.58
C TYR A 68 -0.29 12.03 1.08
N ALA A 69 -1.54 12.25 0.65
CA ALA A 69 -1.92 12.42 -0.76
C ALA A 69 -0.99 13.39 -1.50
N THR A 70 -0.75 14.57 -0.92
CA THR A 70 0.11 15.62 -1.50
C THR A 70 1.53 15.65 -0.92
N SER A 71 1.85 14.78 0.04
CA SER A 71 3.15 14.78 0.71
C SER A 71 4.27 14.33 -0.24
N PRO A 72 5.43 15.01 -0.24
CA PRO A 72 6.61 14.54 -0.96
C PRO A 72 7.18 13.33 -0.21
N LEU A 73 7.02 12.12 -0.76
CA LEU A 73 7.56 10.89 -0.20
C LEU A 73 8.82 10.46 -0.95
N SER A 74 9.82 9.98 -0.23
CA SER A 74 10.99 9.28 -0.78
C SER A 74 11.06 7.85 -0.23
N VAL A 75 12.00 7.06 -0.75
CA VAL A 75 12.23 5.68 -0.27
C VAL A 75 12.65 5.67 1.18
N GLU A 76 13.48 6.62 1.62
CA GLU A 76 13.95 6.72 2.99
C GLU A 76 12.85 7.26 3.90
N LEU A 77 12.18 8.33 3.47
CA LEU A 77 11.17 9.01 4.27
C LEU A 77 9.95 8.11 4.56
N LYS A 78 9.55 7.21 3.65
CA LYS A 78 8.43 6.31 3.93
C LYS A 78 8.71 5.38 5.12
N PHE A 79 9.95 4.93 5.31
CA PHE A 79 10.29 4.07 6.45
C PHE A 79 10.34 4.86 7.76
N GLU A 80 10.88 6.08 7.73
CA GLU A 80 10.86 6.99 8.88
C GLU A 80 9.41 7.28 9.32
N LEU A 81 8.54 7.61 8.37
CA LEU A 81 7.13 7.88 8.64
C LEU A 81 6.37 6.64 9.11
N ASP A 82 6.71 5.44 8.64
CA ASP A 82 6.09 4.19 9.10
C ASP A 82 6.44 3.88 10.56
N ALA A 83 7.71 4.10 10.93
CA ALA A 83 8.18 3.94 12.31
C ALA A 83 7.45 4.89 13.28
N ASP A 84 7.20 6.13 12.84
CA ASP A 84 6.53 7.16 13.65
C ASP A 84 4.99 7.14 13.53
N ALA A 85 4.43 6.34 12.62
CA ALA A 85 2.98 6.33 12.38
C ALA A 85 2.20 5.86 13.63
N PRO A 86 1.16 6.59 14.07
CA PRO A 86 0.47 6.29 15.31
C PRO A 86 -0.57 5.16 15.22
N SER A 87 -0.90 4.70 14.01
CA SER A 87 -1.96 3.72 13.77
C SER A 87 -1.72 2.90 12.49
N ALA A 88 -2.41 1.78 12.34
CA ALA A 88 -2.43 1.01 11.09
C ALA A 88 -3.09 1.80 9.96
N THR A 89 -4.09 2.63 10.25
CA THR A 89 -4.77 3.50 9.28
C THR A 89 -3.81 4.53 8.69
N ALA A 90 -2.98 5.17 9.52
CA ALA A 90 -1.94 6.07 9.05
C ALA A 90 -0.92 5.33 8.16
N ARG A 91 -0.52 4.11 8.54
CA ARG A 91 0.39 3.28 7.74
C ARG A 91 -0.25 2.85 6.41
N PHE A 92 -1.52 2.47 6.39
CA PHE A 92 -2.26 2.13 5.17
C PHE A 92 -2.18 3.28 4.16
N TYR A 93 -2.51 4.50 4.58
CA TYR A 93 -2.41 5.67 3.70
C TYR A 93 -0.99 5.96 3.25
N LEU A 94 0.00 5.81 4.14
CA LEU A 94 1.41 6.02 3.80
C LEU A 94 1.88 5.04 2.71
N TRP A 95 1.72 3.74 2.95
CA TRP A 95 2.15 2.68 2.04
C TRP A 95 1.36 2.66 0.74
N GLY A 96 0.05 2.94 0.80
CA GLY A 96 -0.77 3.05 -0.40
C GLY A 96 -0.42 4.28 -1.24
N THR A 97 -0.10 5.41 -0.61
CA THR A 97 0.43 6.58 -1.34
C THR A 97 1.78 6.27 -1.98
N ALA A 98 2.67 5.59 -1.26
CA ALA A 98 3.96 5.16 -1.81
C ALA A 98 3.77 4.18 -2.99
N LEU A 99 2.78 3.28 -2.93
CA LEU A 99 2.41 2.37 -4.01
C LEU A 99 1.95 3.15 -5.25
N ALA A 100 0.95 4.03 -5.11
CA ALA A 100 0.38 4.82 -6.21
C ALA A 100 1.43 5.75 -6.85
N LYS A 101 2.32 6.34 -6.04
CA LYS A 101 3.44 7.17 -6.54
C LYS A 101 4.61 6.36 -7.12
N GLY A 102 4.58 5.04 -7.04
CA GLY A 102 5.68 4.18 -7.50
C GLY A 102 7.00 4.38 -6.74
N ILE A 103 6.94 4.71 -5.45
CA ILE A 103 8.11 5.01 -4.63
C ILE A 103 8.81 3.71 -4.17
N GLY A 104 10.01 3.47 -4.68
CA GLY A 104 10.85 2.34 -4.29
C GLY A 104 10.31 0.99 -4.76
N ALA A 105 10.41 -0.03 -3.90
CA ALA A 105 9.92 -1.37 -4.21
C ALA A 105 8.39 -1.46 -4.09
N THR A 106 7.68 -1.52 -5.22
CA THR A 106 6.20 -1.53 -5.26
C THR A 106 5.58 -2.78 -4.62
N GLY A 107 6.24 -3.94 -4.72
CA GLY A 107 5.75 -5.17 -4.08
C GLY A 107 5.75 -5.11 -2.56
N GLU A 108 6.77 -4.47 -1.98
CA GLU A 108 6.82 -4.16 -0.55
C GLU A 108 5.69 -3.22 -0.15
N ASN A 109 5.47 -2.15 -0.91
CA ASN A 109 4.38 -1.22 -0.66
C ASN A 109 3.02 -1.93 -0.69
N GLN A 110 2.77 -2.80 -1.70
CA GLN A 110 1.52 -3.56 -1.80
C GLN A 110 1.32 -4.52 -0.61
N PHE A 111 2.38 -5.21 -0.18
CA PHE A 111 2.33 -6.07 1.00
C PHE A 111 1.98 -5.28 2.27
N TYR A 112 2.64 -4.14 2.51
CA TYR A 112 2.35 -3.32 3.68
C TYR A 112 0.96 -2.67 3.62
N VAL A 113 0.41 -2.39 2.44
CA VAL A 113 -1.01 -2.04 2.31
C VAL A 113 -1.90 -3.17 2.83
N ALA A 114 -1.67 -4.41 2.36
CA ALA A 114 -2.44 -5.58 2.79
C ALA A 114 -2.33 -5.84 4.30
N LEU A 115 -1.12 -5.73 4.86
CA LEU A 115 -0.85 -5.90 6.28
C LEU A 115 -1.57 -4.86 7.14
N ASN A 116 -1.53 -3.59 6.74
CA ASN A 116 -2.17 -2.55 7.53
C ASN A 116 -3.70 -2.59 7.42
N LEU A 117 -4.26 -2.98 6.28
CA LEU A 117 -5.69 -3.33 6.18
C LEU A 117 -6.06 -4.49 7.10
N HIS A 118 -5.22 -5.53 7.17
CA HIS A 118 -5.43 -6.65 8.09
C HIS A 118 -5.44 -6.17 9.56
N ARG A 119 -4.50 -5.31 9.96
CA ARG A 119 -4.46 -4.71 11.30
C ARG A 119 -5.68 -3.84 11.59
N MET A 120 -6.10 -3.01 10.65
CA MET A 120 -7.33 -2.22 10.78
C MET A 120 -8.56 -3.12 10.96
N TRP A 121 -8.64 -4.25 10.25
CA TRP A 121 -9.71 -5.22 10.46
C TRP A 121 -9.62 -5.87 11.85
N ALA A 122 -8.43 -6.23 12.32
CA ALA A 122 -8.23 -6.78 13.66
C ALA A 122 -8.77 -5.85 14.76
N SER A 123 -8.67 -4.53 14.58
CA SER A 123 -9.16 -3.53 15.53
C SER A 123 -10.65 -3.18 15.34
N SER A 124 -11.10 -3.00 14.10
CA SER A 124 -12.46 -2.53 13.80
C SER A 124 -13.49 -3.64 13.64
N THR A 125 -13.06 -4.87 13.35
CA THR A 125 -13.90 -6.01 12.92
C THR A 125 -14.74 -5.75 11.66
N SER A 126 -14.41 -4.71 10.89
CA SER A 126 -15.12 -4.34 9.67
C SER A 126 -14.93 -5.38 8.56
N GLU A 127 -16.04 -5.97 8.11
CA GLU A 127 -16.03 -6.93 6.99
C GLU A 127 -15.51 -6.28 5.70
N LEU A 128 -15.83 -5.01 5.47
CA LEU A 128 -15.33 -4.28 4.31
C LEU A 128 -13.80 -4.19 4.31
N THR A 129 -13.21 -3.86 5.47
CA THR A 129 -11.76 -3.79 5.65
C THR A 129 -11.11 -5.16 5.51
N ARG A 130 -11.76 -6.22 6.00
CA ARG A 130 -11.31 -7.62 5.83
C ARG A 130 -11.23 -8.00 4.35
N LEU A 131 -12.28 -7.71 3.59
CA LEU A 131 -12.34 -8.02 2.17
C LEU A 131 -11.30 -7.22 1.37
N GLN A 132 -11.07 -5.95 1.73
CA GLN A 132 -10.03 -5.15 1.10
C GLN A 132 -8.63 -5.69 1.42
N ALA A 133 -8.39 -6.16 2.65
CA ALA A 133 -7.13 -6.82 3.01
C ALA A 133 -6.87 -8.07 2.15
N LEU A 134 -7.88 -8.93 1.97
CA LEU A 134 -7.78 -10.12 1.11
C LEU A 134 -7.49 -9.74 -0.35
N LYS A 135 -8.17 -8.71 -0.86
CA LYS A 135 -7.93 -8.18 -2.21
C LYS A 135 -6.50 -7.66 -2.37
N ALA A 136 -5.95 -7.00 -1.36
CA ALA A 136 -4.58 -6.50 -1.35
C ALA A 136 -3.53 -7.64 -1.28
N TYR A 137 -3.75 -8.68 -0.46
CA TYR A 137 -2.89 -9.87 -0.45
C TYR A 137 -2.90 -10.60 -1.80
N ARG A 138 -4.09 -10.75 -2.40
CA ARG A 138 -4.21 -11.30 -3.75
C ARG A 138 -3.45 -10.46 -4.77
N SER A 139 -3.63 -9.13 -4.74
CA SER A 139 -2.91 -8.21 -5.63
C SER A 139 -1.39 -8.34 -5.49
N TYR A 140 -0.90 -8.52 -4.26
CA TYR A 140 0.51 -8.83 -4.03
C TYR A 140 0.94 -10.13 -4.73
N LEU A 141 0.22 -11.23 -4.54
CA LEU A 141 0.55 -12.51 -5.17
C LEU A 141 0.51 -12.40 -6.71
N ASP A 142 -0.51 -11.74 -7.25
CA ASP A 142 -0.75 -11.63 -8.69
C ASP A 142 0.30 -10.74 -9.40
N ASN A 143 0.79 -9.69 -8.74
CA ASN A 143 1.64 -8.68 -9.39
C ASN A 143 3.09 -8.68 -8.91
N PHE A 144 3.35 -9.23 -7.71
CA PHE A 144 4.59 -9.03 -6.97
C PHE A 144 5.15 -10.29 -6.33
N PHE A 145 4.75 -11.47 -6.82
CA PHE A 145 5.08 -12.78 -6.29
C PHE A 145 6.55 -12.99 -5.85
N ASN A 146 7.54 -12.46 -6.57
CA ASN A 146 8.96 -12.67 -6.22
C ASN A 146 9.58 -11.51 -5.44
N SER A 147 8.76 -10.64 -4.87
CA SER A 147 9.26 -9.47 -4.14
C SER A 147 9.84 -9.85 -2.80
N THR A 148 10.83 -9.08 -2.38
CA THR A 148 11.51 -9.23 -1.10
C THR A 148 11.41 -7.94 -0.31
N THR A 149 11.49 -8.06 1.00
CA THR A 149 11.73 -6.93 1.91
C THR A 149 12.96 -7.23 2.77
N PHE A 150 13.43 -6.24 3.52
CA PHE A 150 14.64 -6.32 4.33
C PHE A 150 14.30 -6.13 5.81
N PHE A 151 14.64 -7.13 6.63
CA PHE A 151 14.51 -7.05 8.08
C PHE A 151 15.88 -6.99 8.75
N GLU A 152 16.02 -6.15 9.76
CA GLU A 152 17.16 -6.16 10.66
C GLU A 152 17.01 -7.36 11.62
N ILE A 153 18.03 -8.24 11.69
CA ILE A 153 18.00 -9.32 12.68
C ILE A 153 18.54 -8.82 14.04
N PRO A 154 17.88 -9.13 15.18
CA PRO A 154 18.20 -8.52 16.47
C PRO A 154 19.59 -8.86 17.08
N VAL A 155 20.40 -9.72 16.44
CA VAL A 155 21.63 -10.25 17.02
C VAL A 155 22.93 -9.58 16.59
N ASP A 156 22.91 -8.67 15.61
CA ASP A 156 24.04 -7.75 15.35
C ASP A 156 23.57 -6.55 14.52
N SER A 157 23.60 -5.37 15.14
CA SER A 157 23.10 -4.10 14.61
C SER A 157 23.66 -3.79 13.21
N GLY A 158 22.78 -3.74 12.20
CA GLY A 158 23.11 -3.32 10.84
C GLY A 158 23.15 -4.41 9.75
N ASN A 159 22.90 -5.68 10.07
CA ASN A 159 22.76 -6.73 9.05
C ASN A 159 21.30 -6.93 8.66
N PHE A 160 20.95 -6.50 7.45
CA PHE A 160 19.66 -6.75 6.82
C PHE A 160 19.71 -8.03 6.01
N VAL A 161 18.73 -8.92 6.21
CA VAL A 161 18.59 -10.12 5.39
C VAL A 161 17.36 -9.98 4.50
N PRO A 162 17.50 -10.20 3.18
CA PRO A 162 16.34 -10.22 2.30
C PRO A 162 15.45 -11.40 2.67
N GLN A 163 14.16 -11.13 2.83
CA GLN A 163 13.15 -12.14 3.07
C GLN A 163 12.08 -12.07 1.99
N SER A 164 11.63 -13.23 1.53
CA SER A 164 10.56 -13.33 0.54
C SER A 164 9.25 -12.87 1.19
N LEU A 165 8.56 -11.93 0.55
CA LEU A 165 7.25 -11.47 1.01
C LEU A 165 6.17 -12.54 0.83
N ASN A 166 6.42 -13.60 0.06
CA ASN A 166 5.51 -14.75 -0.04
C ASN A 166 5.41 -15.52 1.26
N ILE A 167 6.52 -15.65 2.01
CA ILE A 167 6.53 -16.35 3.30
C ILE A 167 5.59 -15.61 4.26
N PHE A 168 5.74 -14.28 4.37
CA PHE A 168 4.87 -13.48 5.23
C PHE A 168 3.43 -13.41 4.73
N THR A 169 3.20 -13.39 3.42
CA THR A 169 1.84 -13.47 2.87
C THR A 169 1.17 -14.78 3.25
N GLY A 170 1.93 -15.89 3.22
CA GLY A 170 1.47 -17.21 3.64
C GLY A 170 1.17 -17.23 5.14
N GLU A 171 2.09 -16.72 5.95
CA GLU A 171 1.89 -16.56 7.39
C GLU A 171 0.61 -15.78 7.68
N MET A 172 0.44 -14.59 7.08
CA MET A 172 -0.72 -13.73 7.34
C MET A 172 -2.06 -14.34 6.92
N LEU A 173 -2.10 -15.18 5.88
CA LEU A 173 -3.32 -15.83 5.41
C LEU A 173 -3.65 -17.11 6.19
N PHE A 174 -2.64 -17.92 6.53
CA PHE A 174 -2.81 -19.27 7.05
C PHE A 174 -2.64 -19.37 8.56
N ASP A 175 -1.58 -18.76 9.10
CA ASP A 175 -1.25 -18.82 10.53
C ASP A 175 -0.59 -17.52 11.01
N PRO A 176 -1.36 -16.42 11.10
CA PRO A 176 -0.81 -15.12 11.45
C PRO A 176 -0.28 -15.16 12.89
N VAL A 177 1.02 -14.92 13.06
CA VAL A 177 1.68 -14.80 14.35
C VAL A 177 2.27 -13.40 14.51
N ASP A 178 1.96 -12.74 15.62
CA ASP A 178 2.56 -11.44 15.93
C ASP A 178 3.84 -11.61 16.77
N ILE A 179 4.89 -12.17 16.15
CA ILE A 179 6.15 -12.47 16.84
C ILE A 179 6.98 -11.24 17.22
N THR A 180 6.74 -10.09 16.58
CA THR A 180 7.58 -8.89 16.71
C THR A 180 6.77 -7.60 16.94
N ASN A 181 5.47 -7.69 17.26
CA ASN A 181 4.54 -6.55 17.24
C ASN A 181 4.51 -5.83 15.87
N THR A 182 5.04 -6.49 14.83
CA THR A 182 5.17 -5.99 13.45
C THR A 182 4.07 -6.56 12.57
N PHE A 183 3.32 -7.54 13.05
CA PHE A 183 2.24 -8.17 12.29
C PHE A 183 0.91 -8.04 13.05
N THR A 184 0.01 -8.98 12.81
CA THR A 184 -1.23 -9.19 13.56
C THR A 184 -1.40 -10.69 13.77
N SER A 185 -2.09 -11.08 14.84
CA SER A 185 -2.43 -12.48 15.12
C SER A 185 -3.89 -12.84 14.79
N THR A 186 -4.61 -11.89 14.20
CA THR A 186 -6.02 -12.08 13.82
C THR A 186 -6.10 -12.88 12.52
N ARG A 187 -7.09 -13.75 12.38
CA ARG A 187 -7.19 -14.72 11.27
C ARG A 187 -8.27 -14.33 10.27
N LEU A 188 -7.88 -13.97 9.04
CA LEU A 188 -8.77 -13.38 8.02
C LEU A 188 -10.01 -14.20 7.68
N PHE A 189 -10.00 -15.53 7.80
CA PHE A 189 -11.11 -16.38 7.39
C PHE A 189 -11.94 -16.86 8.56
N ASN A 190 -11.27 -17.42 9.58
CA ASN A 190 -11.93 -18.00 10.73
C ASN A 190 -11.13 -17.80 12.03
N PRO A 191 -11.78 -17.50 13.17
CA PRO A 191 -11.07 -17.43 14.44
C PRO A 191 -10.45 -18.78 14.86
N ASP A 192 -10.99 -19.92 14.44
CA ASP A 192 -10.36 -21.22 14.63
C ASP A 192 -9.22 -21.43 13.61
N MET A 193 -8.03 -21.79 14.09
CA MET A 193 -6.84 -21.93 13.24
C MET A 193 -6.98 -23.02 12.18
N ALA A 194 -7.54 -24.18 12.54
CA ALA A 194 -7.65 -25.29 11.60
C ALA A 194 -8.66 -24.96 10.50
N ILE A 195 -9.75 -24.29 10.87
CA ILE A 195 -10.74 -23.83 9.90
C ILE A 195 -10.18 -22.69 9.04
N ASN A 196 -9.43 -21.75 9.62
CA ASN A 196 -8.79 -20.65 8.89
C ASN A 196 -7.86 -21.19 7.80
N ARG A 197 -7.00 -22.15 8.14
CA ARG A 197 -6.09 -22.77 7.18
C ARG A 197 -6.87 -23.41 6.04
N PHE A 198 -7.93 -24.16 6.34
CA PHE A 198 -8.76 -24.80 5.32
C PHE A 198 -9.47 -23.78 4.41
N GLU A 199 -10.06 -22.72 4.98
CA GLU A 199 -10.72 -21.68 4.18
C GLU A 199 -9.71 -20.86 3.35
N ALA A 200 -8.53 -20.59 3.91
CA ALA A 200 -7.42 -19.97 3.19
C ALA A 200 -6.97 -20.83 2.01
N GLU A 201 -6.80 -22.15 2.18
CA GLU A 201 -6.46 -23.09 1.08
C GLU A 201 -7.46 -23.00 -0.07
N ILE A 202 -8.77 -22.97 0.24
CA ILE A 202 -9.82 -22.85 -0.77
C ILE A 202 -9.70 -21.50 -1.49
N GLU A 203 -9.57 -20.41 -0.74
CA GLU A 203 -9.56 -19.07 -1.32
C GLU A 203 -8.33 -18.84 -2.20
N VAL A 204 -7.12 -19.16 -1.72
CA VAL A 204 -5.91 -19.01 -2.55
C VAL A 204 -5.92 -19.97 -3.74
N GLY A 205 -6.56 -21.13 -3.61
CA GLY A 205 -6.81 -22.05 -4.71
C GLY A 205 -7.66 -21.43 -5.81
N ILE A 206 -8.69 -20.66 -5.45
CA ILE A 206 -9.51 -19.87 -6.40
C ILE A 206 -8.68 -18.77 -7.07
N TRP A 207 -7.70 -18.19 -6.36
CA TRP A 207 -6.81 -17.17 -6.91
C TRP A 207 -5.75 -17.74 -7.86
N GLY A 208 -5.56 -19.06 -7.90
CA GLY A 208 -4.59 -19.71 -8.78
C GLY A 208 -3.30 -20.12 -8.09
N TYR A 209 -3.30 -20.27 -6.75
CA TYR A 209 -2.13 -20.67 -5.98
C TYR A 209 -2.39 -21.89 -5.11
N PHE A 210 -1.33 -22.66 -4.86
CA PHE A 210 -1.24 -23.66 -3.82
C PHE A 210 -0.25 -23.17 -2.75
N TYR A 211 -0.58 -23.32 -1.47
CA TYR A 211 0.35 -23.03 -0.38
C TYR A 211 0.75 -24.33 0.31
N ASP A 212 2.03 -24.69 0.25
CA ASP A 212 2.55 -25.86 0.98
C ASP A 212 2.84 -25.46 2.42
N GLN A 213 1.97 -25.87 3.34
CA GLN A 213 2.13 -25.59 4.77
C GLN A 213 3.38 -26.23 5.40
N ASN A 214 4.05 -27.18 4.74
CA ASN A 214 5.28 -27.79 5.26
C ASN A 214 6.53 -26.99 4.90
N THR A 215 6.54 -26.38 3.71
CA THR A 215 7.67 -25.56 3.25
C THR A 215 7.42 -24.06 3.41
N GLU A 216 6.19 -23.67 3.73
CA GLU A 216 5.73 -22.27 3.84
C GLU A 216 5.90 -21.49 2.53
N GLU A 217 5.65 -22.17 1.40
CA GLU A 217 5.84 -21.63 0.06
C GLU A 217 4.54 -21.65 -0.76
N PHE A 218 4.36 -20.60 -1.56
CA PHE A 218 3.35 -20.56 -2.61
C PHE A 218 3.87 -21.16 -3.91
N PHE A 219 2.97 -21.82 -4.63
CA PHE A 219 3.16 -22.35 -5.98
C PHE A 219 2.01 -21.87 -6.87
N PRO A 220 2.29 -21.09 -7.93
CA PRO A 220 1.26 -20.71 -8.90
C PRO A 220 0.89 -21.93 -9.78
N PHE A 221 -0.38 -22.03 -10.16
CA PHE A 221 -0.87 -23.03 -11.10
C PHE A 221 -0.62 -22.68 -12.58
#